data_AF-A0A0W0SUY3-F1
#
_entry.id   AF-A0A0W0SUY3-F1
#
_cell.length_a   1.000
_cell.length_b   1.000
_cell.length_c   1.000
_cell.angle_alpha   90.00
_cell.angle_beta   90.00
_cell.angle_gamma   90.00
#
_symmetry.space_group_name_H-M   'P 1'
#
loop_
_entity.id
_entity.type
_entity.pdbx_description
1 polymer ?
#
loop_
_entity_poly.entity_id
_entity_poly.type
_entity_poly.pdbx_seq_one_letter_code
_entity_poly.pdbx_strand_id
1 'polypeptide(L)'
;MFISDLRHWLNRVDPYAIQRVVLQKSLFAATVLTFIYWFFKPESFLMFVAPLIVVSWYEMPFLSSKKEKNRNLLFIFAMVIITGISFYLIYPFRLLFLVYAIIFFIALFYIIWAKFPKIKNATMLIISTGALTLSISPMASLQISIGFLSSALLSMLGLFICLNFFPNKALEVWRRALQYYIQCIEADIAATIANVPLPSFNEEVSHVDIIRSFQPLLPKKYLSLALRIFSNIRNLQFALNNIYYQELNPIFWSSIKQHLHYFRLHMDKQNPIDLSEIIINPSTRLQYLVQDYLLSAMRHWNTLCKR
;
A
#
# COMPACT_ATOMS: atom_id res chain seq x y z
N MET A 1 27.37 -2.09 -14.58
CA MET A 1 26.49 -2.78 -15.53
C MET A 1 25.44 -3.62 -14.81
N PHE A 2 25.79 -4.69 -14.07
CA PHE A 2 24.80 -5.52 -13.37
C PHE A 2 23.80 -4.76 -12.45
N ILE A 3 24.28 -3.78 -11.69
CA ILE A 3 23.43 -3.01 -10.76
C ILE A 3 22.47 -2.06 -11.51
N SER A 4 22.89 -1.48 -12.65
CA SER A 4 22.03 -0.63 -13.46
C SER A 4 20.92 -1.44 -14.13
N ASP A 5 21.26 -2.63 -14.62
CA ASP A 5 20.32 -3.52 -15.31
C ASP A 5 19.33 -4.13 -14.33
N LEU A 6 19.79 -4.51 -13.12
CA LEU A 6 18.92 -4.96 -12.03
C LEU A 6 17.96 -3.86 -11.59
N ARG A 7 18.44 -2.62 -11.38
CA ARG A 7 17.58 -1.48 -11.01
C ARG A 7 16.53 -1.21 -12.09
N HIS A 8 16.94 -1.29 -13.35
CA HIS A 8 16.03 -1.07 -14.47
C HIS A 8 14.97 -2.16 -14.58
N TRP A 9 15.36 -3.42 -14.43
CA TRP A 9 14.45 -4.57 -14.36
C TRP A 9 13.49 -4.44 -13.18
N LEU A 10 13.99 -4.10 -11.98
CA LEU A 10 13.14 -3.91 -10.80
C LEU A 10 12.12 -2.79 -11.01
N ASN A 11 12.52 -1.68 -11.65
CA ASN A 11 11.60 -0.58 -11.97
C ASN A 11 10.57 -0.95 -13.04
N ARG A 12 10.82 -1.99 -13.84
CA ARG A 12 9.85 -2.54 -14.79
C ARG A 12 8.83 -3.47 -14.11
N VAL A 13 9.29 -4.31 -13.18
CA VAL A 13 8.44 -5.31 -12.48
C VAL A 13 7.64 -4.70 -11.33
N ASP A 14 8.26 -3.79 -10.57
CA ASP A 14 7.64 -3.08 -9.45
C ASP A 14 7.89 -1.57 -9.61
N PRO A 15 7.12 -0.89 -10.48
CA PRO A 15 7.33 0.52 -10.80
C PRO A 15 7.14 1.42 -9.58
N TYR A 16 6.18 1.09 -8.71
CA TYR A 16 5.83 1.89 -7.54
C TYR A 16 6.62 1.53 -6.27
N ALA A 17 7.52 0.54 -6.34
CA ALA A 17 8.26 0.00 -5.19
C ALA A 17 7.40 -0.65 -4.10
N ILE A 18 6.16 -1.05 -4.40
CA ILE A 18 5.24 -1.65 -3.42
C ILE A 18 5.80 -2.98 -2.91
N GLN A 19 6.21 -3.87 -3.81
CA GLN A 19 6.74 -5.18 -3.45
C GLN A 19 8.06 -5.04 -2.68
N ARG A 20 8.91 -4.07 -3.06
CA ARG A 20 10.15 -3.78 -2.33
C ARG A 20 9.91 -3.32 -0.90
N VAL A 21 8.94 -2.42 -0.70
CA VAL A 21 8.57 -1.93 0.64
C VAL A 21 8.01 -3.07 1.48
N VAL A 22 7.14 -3.90 0.92
CA VAL A 22 6.57 -5.07 1.60
C VAL A 22 7.67 -6.07 1.97
N LEU A 23 8.61 -6.35 1.07
CA LEU A 23 9.73 -7.26 1.31
C LEU A 23 10.64 -6.75 2.43
N GLN A 24 11.01 -5.47 2.41
CA GLN A 24 11.85 -4.90 3.47
C GLN A 24 11.16 -4.95 4.83
N LYS A 25 9.85 -4.69 4.85
CA LYS A 25 9.05 -4.73 6.07
C LYS A 25 8.88 -6.16 6.59
N SER A 26 8.70 -7.14 5.70
CA SER A 26 8.59 -8.56 6.08
C SER A 26 9.92 -9.10 6.60
N LEU A 27 11.04 -8.77 5.97
CA LEU A 27 12.39 -9.14 6.45
C LEU A 27 12.69 -8.52 7.83
N PHE A 28 12.33 -7.25 8.03
CA PHE A 28 12.46 -6.60 9.33
C PHE A 28 11.62 -7.31 10.41
N ALA A 29 10.35 -7.61 10.12
CA ALA A 29 9.50 -8.32 11.07
C ALA A 29 10.00 -9.75 11.36
N ALA A 30 10.45 -10.48 10.32
CA ALA A 30 10.96 -11.84 10.45
C ALA A 30 12.24 -11.90 11.28
N THR A 31 13.17 -10.97 11.08
CA THR A 31 14.42 -10.90 11.86
C THR A 31 14.14 -10.65 13.34
N VAL A 32 13.30 -9.66 13.67
CA VAL A 32 12.92 -9.38 15.06
C VAL A 32 12.19 -10.57 15.69
N LEU A 33 11.24 -11.20 14.98
CA LEU A 33 10.56 -12.38 15.49
C LEU A 33 11.50 -13.57 15.71
N THR A 34 12.53 -13.73 14.87
CA THR A 34 13.56 -14.76 15.05
C THR A 34 14.33 -14.53 16.35
N PHE A 35 14.70 -13.28 16.65
CA PHE A 35 15.32 -12.95 17.93
C PHE A 35 14.37 -13.24 19.11
N ILE A 36 13.11 -12.81 19.03
CA ILE A 36 12.10 -13.10 20.07
C ILE A 36 11.98 -14.61 20.28
N TYR A 37 11.95 -15.40 19.20
CA TYR A 37 11.89 -16.86 19.29
C TYR A 37 13.11 -17.45 20.01
N TRP A 38 14.33 -17.01 19.68
CA TRP A 38 15.55 -17.50 20.32
C TRP A 38 15.64 -17.16 21.80
N PHE A 39 15.19 -15.97 22.20
CA PHE A 39 15.24 -15.53 23.59
C PHE A 39 14.15 -16.17 24.45
N PHE A 40 12.91 -16.16 24.00
CA PHE A 40 11.76 -16.61 24.81
C PHE A 40 11.42 -18.08 24.64
N LYS A 41 11.87 -18.72 23.53
CA LYS A 41 11.65 -20.14 23.22
C LYS A 41 10.19 -20.56 23.45
N PRO A 42 9.23 -20.03 22.66
CA PRO A 42 7.81 -20.29 22.84
C PRO A 42 7.49 -21.78 22.72
N GLU A 43 6.53 -22.24 23.53
CA GLU A 43 6.16 -23.66 23.64
C GLU A 43 5.62 -24.24 22.32
N SER A 44 4.96 -23.41 21.49
CA SER A 44 4.44 -23.84 20.19
C SER A 44 4.97 -22.98 19.05
N PHE A 45 5.84 -23.57 18.23
CA PHE A 45 6.38 -22.93 17.04
C PHE A 45 5.29 -22.56 16.02
N LEU A 46 4.34 -23.47 15.77
CA LEU A 46 3.27 -23.24 14.80
C LEU A 46 2.39 -22.04 15.19
N MET A 47 2.00 -21.94 16.46
CA MET A 47 1.21 -20.82 16.96
C MET A 47 2.02 -19.52 17.07
N PHE A 48 3.34 -19.62 17.24
CA PHE A 48 4.23 -18.47 17.17
C PHE A 48 4.35 -17.92 15.74
N VAL A 49 4.36 -18.77 14.71
CA VAL A 49 4.56 -18.38 13.29
C VAL A 49 3.26 -18.01 12.58
N ALA A 50 2.10 -18.56 12.98
CA ALA A 50 0.79 -18.26 12.37
C ALA A 50 0.51 -16.75 12.12
N PRO A 51 0.95 -15.83 12.99
CA PRO A 51 0.74 -14.39 12.79
C PRO A 51 1.49 -13.78 11.60
N LEU A 52 2.60 -14.39 11.15
CA LEU A 52 3.29 -13.97 9.92
C LEU A 52 2.41 -14.14 8.69
N ILE A 53 1.57 -15.18 8.67
CA ILE A 53 0.61 -15.42 7.61
C ILE A 53 -0.46 -14.32 7.59
N VAL A 54 -0.84 -13.80 8.77
CA VAL A 54 -1.79 -12.70 8.93
C VAL A 54 -1.21 -11.35 8.50
N VAL A 55 0.10 -11.13 8.63
CA VAL A 55 0.77 -9.89 8.16
C VAL A 55 0.63 -9.68 6.66
N SER A 56 0.55 -10.75 5.86
CA SER A 56 0.32 -10.63 4.41
C SER A 56 -0.97 -9.86 4.07
N TRP A 57 -2.00 -10.01 4.90
CA TRP A 57 -3.29 -9.31 4.76
C TRP A 57 -3.24 -7.85 5.17
N TYR A 58 -2.33 -7.50 6.10
CA TYR A 58 -2.12 -6.12 6.52
C TYR A 58 -1.64 -5.21 5.38
N GLU A 59 -0.84 -5.77 4.47
CA GLU A 59 -0.27 -5.03 3.34
C GLU A 59 -1.16 -5.00 2.10
N MET A 60 -2.34 -5.63 2.13
CA MET A 60 -3.23 -5.61 0.98
C MET A 60 -3.74 -4.19 0.67
N PRO A 61 -3.77 -3.80 -0.63
CA PRO A 61 -3.99 -2.42 -1.06
C PRO A 61 -5.40 -1.90 -0.82
N PHE A 62 -6.39 -2.77 -0.60
CA PHE A 62 -7.79 -2.39 -0.37
C PHE A 62 -8.07 -1.87 1.05
N LEU A 63 -7.10 -1.92 1.96
CA LEU A 63 -7.21 -1.38 3.31
C LEU A 63 -6.76 0.09 3.33
N SER A 64 -7.72 1.01 3.47
CA SER A 64 -7.52 2.42 3.18
C SER A 64 -6.97 3.23 4.35
N SER A 65 -6.94 2.70 5.58
CA SER A 65 -6.46 3.44 6.74
C SER A 65 -5.60 2.59 7.67
N LYS A 66 -4.57 3.19 8.28
CA LYS A 66 -3.78 2.52 9.35
C LYS A 66 -4.68 2.02 10.49
N LYS A 67 -5.75 2.75 10.83
CA LYS A 67 -6.72 2.32 11.86
C LYS A 67 -7.50 1.08 11.42
N GLU A 68 -7.92 1.03 10.17
CA GLU A 68 -8.61 -0.11 9.58
C GLU A 68 -7.67 -1.33 9.49
N LYS A 69 -6.44 -1.13 9.03
CA LYS A 69 -5.39 -2.16 8.98
C LYS A 69 -5.13 -2.77 10.35
N ASN A 70 -4.91 -1.95 11.38
CA ASN A 70 -4.68 -2.42 12.73
C ASN A 70 -5.91 -3.17 13.29
N ARG A 71 -7.13 -2.64 13.11
CA ARG A 71 -8.36 -3.31 13.57
C ARG A 71 -8.54 -4.68 12.93
N ASN A 72 -8.33 -4.78 11.62
CA ASN A 72 -8.48 -6.04 10.90
C ASN A 72 -7.39 -7.05 11.29
N LEU A 73 -6.16 -6.60 11.49
CA LEU A 73 -5.07 -7.43 12.01
C LEU A 73 -5.42 -8.01 13.38
N LEU A 74 -5.86 -7.18 14.33
CA LEU A 74 -6.29 -7.61 15.66
C LEU A 74 -7.41 -8.65 15.58
N PHE A 75 -8.41 -8.42 14.71
CA PHE A 75 -9.53 -9.34 14.53
C PHE A 75 -9.07 -10.70 13.98
N ILE A 76 -8.35 -10.73 12.85
CA ILE A 76 -7.90 -11.99 12.24
C ILE A 76 -7.04 -12.76 13.25
N PHE A 77 -6.14 -12.07 13.93
CA PHE A 77 -5.26 -12.67 14.92
C PHE A 77 -6.04 -13.27 16.09
N ALA A 78 -7.00 -12.53 16.66
CA ALA A 78 -7.84 -13.04 17.75
C ALA A 78 -8.62 -14.28 17.33
N MET A 79 -9.18 -14.28 16.10
CA MET A 79 -9.88 -15.45 15.58
C MET A 79 -8.94 -16.63 15.35
N VAL A 80 -7.71 -16.43 14.85
CA VAL A 80 -6.71 -17.52 14.71
C VAL A 80 -6.40 -18.17 16.06
N ILE A 81 -6.21 -17.37 17.13
CA ILE A 81 -6.01 -17.92 18.48
C ILE A 81 -7.24 -18.71 18.94
N ILE A 82 -8.42 -18.10 18.86
CA ILE A 82 -9.67 -18.70 19.33
C ILE A 82 -9.92 -20.02 18.61
N THR A 83 -9.81 -20.04 17.27
CA THR A 83 -9.96 -21.24 16.47
C THR A 83 -8.88 -22.27 16.79
N GLY A 84 -7.61 -21.88 16.90
CA GLY A 84 -6.53 -22.80 17.20
C GLY A 84 -6.70 -23.52 18.54
N ILE A 85 -7.09 -22.78 19.59
CA ILE A 85 -7.34 -23.33 20.93
C ILE A 85 -8.63 -24.15 20.95
N SER A 86 -9.73 -23.64 20.40
CA SER A 86 -11.02 -24.33 20.45
C SER A 86 -11.02 -25.61 19.64
N PHE A 87 -10.37 -25.61 18.48
CA PHE A 87 -10.25 -26.80 17.65
C PHE A 87 -9.42 -27.86 18.36
N TYR A 88 -8.27 -27.48 18.93
CA TYR A 88 -7.42 -28.41 19.68
C TYR A 88 -8.11 -29.04 20.90
N LEU A 89 -8.87 -28.26 21.67
CA LEU A 89 -9.57 -28.75 22.86
C LEU A 89 -10.77 -29.65 22.54
N ILE A 90 -11.52 -29.32 21.49
CA ILE A 90 -12.78 -30.00 21.16
C ILE A 90 -12.53 -31.23 20.25
N TYR A 91 -11.40 -31.26 19.53
CA TYR A 91 -11.06 -32.31 18.56
C TYR A 91 -11.25 -33.76 19.04
N PRO A 92 -10.90 -34.14 20.29
CA PRO A 92 -11.10 -35.51 20.76
C PRO A 92 -12.55 -35.98 20.67
N PHE A 93 -13.52 -35.06 20.79
CA PHE A 93 -14.94 -35.33 20.72
C PHE A 93 -15.45 -35.27 19.28
N ARG A 94 -15.08 -36.24 18.43
CA ARG A 94 -15.28 -36.20 16.96
C ARG A 94 -16.66 -35.72 16.48
N LEU A 95 -17.76 -36.21 17.04
CA LEU A 95 -19.12 -35.80 16.66
C LEU A 95 -19.40 -34.34 17.06
N LEU A 96 -19.05 -34.00 18.30
CA LEU A 96 -19.24 -32.65 18.85
C LEU A 96 -18.35 -31.63 18.12
N PHE A 97 -17.12 -32.02 17.78
CA PHE A 97 -16.20 -31.25 16.96
C PHE A 97 -16.77 -30.95 15.58
N LEU A 98 -17.35 -31.94 14.89
CA LEU A 98 -17.95 -31.74 13.58
C LEU A 98 -19.09 -30.70 13.64
N VAL A 99 -20.01 -30.86 14.58
CA VAL A 99 -21.13 -29.92 14.77
C VAL A 99 -20.60 -28.52 15.13
N TYR A 100 -19.65 -28.45 16.07
CA TYR A 100 -19.00 -27.20 16.46
C TYR A 100 -18.31 -26.51 15.29
N ALA A 101 -17.55 -27.23 14.47
CA ALA A 101 -16.80 -26.64 13.37
C ALA A 101 -17.73 -26.04 12.30
N ILE A 102 -18.85 -26.70 12.00
CA ILE A 102 -19.87 -26.17 11.07
C ILE A 102 -20.49 -24.89 11.62
N ILE A 103 -20.94 -24.89 12.88
CA ILE A 103 -21.55 -23.71 13.50
C ILE A 103 -20.54 -22.56 13.57
N PHE A 104 -19.31 -22.85 13.99
CA PHE A 104 -18.23 -21.88 14.07
C PHE A 104 -17.92 -21.28 12.70
N PHE A 105 -17.88 -22.10 11.64
CA PHE A 105 -17.65 -21.64 10.27
C PHE A 105 -18.76 -20.68 9.79
N ILE A 106 -20.02 -21.06 9.99
CA ILE A 106 -21.18 -20.22 9.61
C ILE A 106 -21.12 -18.88 10.36
N ALA A 107 -20.87 -18.93 11.66
CA ALA A 107 -20.76 -17.73 12.49
C ALA A 107 -19.59 -16.84 12.06
N LEU A 108 -18.40 -17.41 11.84
CA LEU A 108 -17.21 -16.69 11.39
C LEU A 108 -17.44 -16.03 10.02
N PHE A 109 -18.04 -16.76 9.08
CA PHE A 109 -18.37 -16.25 7.75
C PHE A 109 -19.35 -15.08 7.85
N TYR A 110 -20.42 -15.22 8.65
CA TYR A 110 -21.40 -14.16 8.88
C TYR A 110 -20.76 -12.90 9.49
N ILE A 111 -19.91 -13.06 10.50
CA ILE A 111 -19.20 -11.94 11.14
C ILE A 111 -18.30 -11.22 10.14
N ILE A 112 -17.50 -11.96 9.36
CA ILE A 112 -16.62 -11.37 8.34
C ILE A 112 -17.44 -10.66 7.27
N TRP A 113 -18.53 -11.26 6.80
CA TRP A 113 -19.40 -10.65 5.81
C TRP A 113 -20.03 -9.34 6.32
N ALA A 114 -20.56 -9.34 7.55
CA ALA A 114 -21.29 -8.20 8.11
C ALA A 114 -20.38 -7.06 8.59
N LYS A 115 -19.20 -7.36 9.16
CA LYS A 115 -18.32 -6.37 9.79
C LYS A 115 -17.04 -6.08 9.02
N PHE A 116 -16.57 -7.01 8.18
CA PHE A 116 -15.28 -6.93 7.51
C PHE A 116 -15.34 -7.38 6.03
N PRO A 117 -16.20 -6.77 5.20
CA PRO A 117 -16.48 -7.24 3.84
C PRO A 117 -15.27 -7.20 2.88
N LYS A 118 -14.20 -6.48 3.26
CA LYS A 118 -12.97 -6.38 2.46
C LYS A 118 -12.02 -7.58 2.63
N ILE A 119 -12.19 -8.39 3.68
CA ILE A 119 -11.30 -9.52 4.00
C ILE A 119 -12.03 -10.87 3.93
N LYS A 120 -12.88 -11.06 2.91
CA LYS A 120 -13.72 -12.28 2.79
C LYS A 120 -12.91 -13.57 2.80
N ASN A 121 -11.70 -13.61 2.22
CA ASN A 121 -10.89 -14.83 2.21
C ASN A 121 -10.10 -15.06 3.51
N ALA A 122 -10.24 -14.19 4.52
CA ALA A 122 -9.63 -14.42 5.83
C ALA A 122 -10.26 -15.62 6.57
N THR A 123 -11.51 -15.98 6.27
CA THR A 123 -12.17 -17.20 6.78
C THR A 123 -11.32 -18.44 6.53
N MET A 124 -10.93 -18.67 5.27
CA MET A 124 -10.16 -19.86 4.88
C MET A 124 -8.82 -19.94 5.60
N LEU A 125 -8.17 -18.80 5.83
CA LEU A 125 -6.90 -18.72 6.54
C LEU A 125 -7.04 -18.99 8.04
N ILE A 126 -8.09 -18.49 8.67
CA ILE A 126 -8.40 -18.78 10.07
C ILE A 126 -8.67 -20.29 10.26
N ILE A 127 -9.39 -20.89 9.31
CA ILE A 127 -9.71 -22.32 9.36
C ILE A 127 -8.47 -23.17 9.11
N SER A 128 -7.66 -22.84 8.11
CA SER A 128 -6.46 -23.62 7.79
C SER A 128 -5.45 -23.59 8.95
N THR A 129 -5.27 -22.43 9.58
CA THR A 129 -4.42 -22.30 10.77
C THR A 129 -4.97 -23.07 11.97
N GLY A 130 -6.30 -23.07 12.18
CA GLY A 130 -6.95 -23.90 13.18
C GLY A 130 -6.82 -25.41 12.91
N ALA A 131 -6.88 -25.83 11.64
CA ALA A 131 -6.71 -27.24 11.27
C ALA A 131 -5.28 -27.75 11.56
N LEU A 132 -4.27 -26.89 11.47
CA LEU A 132 -2.88 -27.24 11.79
C LEU A 132 -2.70 -27.61 13.27
N THR A 133 -3.57 -27.14 14.18
CA THR A 133 -3.44 -27.48 15.62
C THR A 133 -3.98 -28.88 15.94
N LEU A 134 -4.75 -29.49 15.02
CA LEU A 134 -5.36 -30.81 15.20
C LEU A 134 -4.35 -31.95 15.20
N SER A 135 -3.16 -31.76 14.63
CA SER A 135 -2.09 -32.75 14.57
C SER A 135 -1.23 -32.81 15.84
N ILE A 136 -1.48 -31.94 16.82
CA ILE A 136 -0.63 -31.77 18.00
C ILE A 136 -1.04 -32.75 19.11
N SER A 137 -0.05 -33.45 19.67
CA SER A 137 -0.20 -34.38 20.79
C SER A 137 0.55 -33.89 22.04
N PRO A 138 0.15 -34.29 23.27
CA PRO A 138 -1.12 -34.96 23.64
C PRO A 138 -2.34 -34.12 23.29
N MET A 139 -3.51 -34.75 23.14
CA MET A 139 -4.75 -34.05 22.75
C MET A 139 -5.45 -33.43 23.97
N ALA A 140 -6.12 -32.29 23.78
CA ALA A 140 -6.93 -31.59 24.78
C ALA A 140 -6.25 -31.31 26.14
N SER A 141 -4.93 -31.10 26.13
CA SER A 141 -4.21 -30.62 27.31
C SER A 141 -4.42 -29.11 27.48
N LEU A 142 -4.94 -28.72 28.64
CA LEU A 142 -5.12 -27.31 28.97
C LEU A 142 -3.76 -26.58 29.05
N GLN A 143 -2.70 -27.27 29.50
CA GLN A 143 -1.35 -26.72 29.53
C GLN A 143 -0.85 -26.35 28.12
N ILE A 144 -1.05 -27.23 27.14
CA ILE A 144 -0.66 -26.97 25.74
C ILE A 144 -1.49 -25.82 25.15
N SER A 145 -2.76 -25.72 25.53
CA SER A 145 -3.62 -24.61 25.11
C SER A 145 -3.16 -23.25 25.67
N ILE A 146 -2.68 -23.22 26.92
CA ILE A 146 -2.03 -22.04 27.51
C ILE A 146 -0.72 -21.74 26.78
N GLY A 147 0.06 -22.77 26.41
CA GLY A 147 1.24 -22.66 25.56
C GLY A 147 0.94 -22.03 24.20
N PHE A 148 -0.17 -22.41 23.55
CA PHE A 148 -0.62 -21.82 22.30
C PHE A 148 -0.98 -20.34 22.47
N LEU A 149 -1.74 -20.02 23.52
CA LEU A 149 -2.14 -18.65 23.82
C LEU A 149 -0.92 -17.75 24.06
N SER A 150 0.00 -18.17 24.93
CA SER A 150 1.20 -17.41 25.26
C SER A 150 2.13 -17.25 24.05
N SER A 151 2.36 -18.32 23.27
CA SER A 151 3.19 -18.29 22.07
C SER A 151 2.62 -17.35 21.01
N ALA A 152 1.31 -17.40 20.77
CA ALA A 152 0.66 -16.52 19.81
C ALA A 152 0.68 -15.07 20.31
N LEU A 153 0.31 -14.80 21.57
CA LEU A 153 0.33 -13.43 22.11
C LEU A 153 1.72 -12.80 22.02
N LEU A 154 2.77 -13.57 22.29
CA LEU A 154 4.15 -13.11 22.17
C LEU A 154 4.49 -12.67 20.73
N SER A 155 4.15 -13.48 19.72
CA SER A 155 4.39 -13.10 18.32
C SER A 155 3.47 -11.97 17.86
N MET A 156 2.25 -11.86 18.37
CA MET A 156 1.36 -10.72 18.14
C MET A 156 2.00 -9.41 18.57
N LEU A 157 2.49 -9.37 19.81
CA LEU A 157 3.09 -8.19 20.42
C LEU A 157 4.35 -7.81 19.66
N GLY A 158 5.22 -8.79 19.38
CA GLY A 158 6.40 -8.60 18.56
C GLY A 158 6.08 -8.00 17.19
N LEU A 159 5.09 -8.56 16.49
CA LEU A 159 4.65 -8.03 15.20
C LEU A 159 4.05 -6.64 15.30
N PHE A 160 3.19 -6.37 16.29
CA PHE A 160 2.56 -5.06 16.43
C PHE A 160 3.60 -3.97 16.72
N ILE A 161 4.62 -4.28 17.51
CA ILE A 161 5.80 -3.45 17.73
C ILE A 161 6.52 -3.22 16.39
N CYS A 162 6.88 -4.29 15.68
CA CYS A 162 7.58 -4.19 14.39
C CYS A 162 6.83 -3.32 13.36
N LEU A 163 5.52 -3.54 13.21
CA LEU A 163 4.68 -2.83 12.26
C LEU A 163 4.53 -1.34 12.61
N ASN A 164 4.61 -0.97 13.89
CA ASN A 164 4.55 0.42 14.32
C ASN A 164 5.90 1.13 14.24
N PHE A 165 7.00 0.43 14.50
CA PHE A 165 8.36 0.97 14.41
C PHE A 165 8.85 1.11 12.97
N PHE A 166 8.39 0.26 12.04
CA PHE A 166 8.83 0.34 10.65
C PHE A 166 8.46 1.70 10.03
N PRO A 167 9.41 2.38 9.35
CA PRO A 167 9.16 3.71 8.79
C PRO A 167 8.05 3.66 7.73
N ASN A 168 7.18 4.66 7.74
CA ASN A 168 6.11 4.75 6.75
C ASN A 168 6.66 5.16 5.37
N LYS A 169 6.79 4.18 4.47
CA LYS A 169 7.25 4.39 3.09
C LYS A 169 6.14 4.70 2.09
N ALA A 170 4.90 4.96 2.54
CA ALA A 170 3.78 5.28 1.64
C ALA A 170 4.03 6.52 0.78
N LEU A 171 4.81 7.49 1.26
CA LEU A 171 5.18 8.68 0.48
C LEU A 171 6.05 8.32 -0.73
N GLU A 172 6.93 7.33 -0.63
CA GLU A 172 7.76 6.90 -1.74
C GLU A 172 6.89 6.31 -2.86
N VAL A 173 5.96 5.43 -2.51
CA VAL A 173 5.01 4.80 -3.45
C VAL A 173 4.13 5.86 -4.10
N TRP A 174 3.55 6.76 -3.30
CA TRP A 174 2.70 7.85 -3.76
C TRP A 174 3.43 8.75 -4.75
N ARG A 175 4.67 9.14 -4.44
CA ARG A 175 5.51 9.97 -5.30
C ARG A 175 5.81 9.28 -6.62
N ARG A 176 6.21 8.01 -6.61
CA ARG A 176 6.48 7.27 -7.85
C ARG A 176 5.23 7.16 -8.71
N ALA A 177 4.08 6.86 -8.12
CA ALA A 177 2.82 6.81 -8.84
C ALA A 177 2.47 8.17 -9.49
N LEU A 178 2.70 9.27 -8.77
CA LEU A 178 2.54 10.62 -9.32
C LEU A 178 3.50 10.93 -10.47
N GLN A 179 4.75 10.46 -10.40
CA GLN A 179 5.71 10.62 -11.51
C GLN A 179 5.25 9.89 -12.77
N TYR A 180 4.74 8.66 -12.64
CA TYR A 180 4.21 7.92 -13.78
C TYR A 180 2.95 8.58 -14.34
N TYR A 181 2.06 9.10 -13.47
CA TYR A 181 0.92 9.90 -13.92
C TYR A 181 1.34 11.15 -14.70
N ILE A 182 2.35 11.90 -14.21
CA ILE A 182 2.92 13.04 -14.94
C ILE A 182 3.52 12.59 -16.29
N GLN A 183 4.16 11.42 -16.34
CA GLN A 183 4.71 10.86 -17.57
C GLN A 183 3.61 10.53 -18.60
N CYS A 184 2.43 10.07 -18.17
CA CYS A 184 1.27 9.94 -19.07
C CYS A 184 0.86 11.30 -19.65
N ILE A 185 0.78 12.34 -18.82
CA ILE A 185 0.49 13.70 -19.29
C ILE A 185 1.56 14.19 -20.29
N GLU A 186 2.85 13.94 -20.02
CA GLU A 186 3.95 14.25 -20.96
C GLU A 186 3.76 13.54 -22.32
N ALA A 187 3.29 12.30 -22.31
CA ALA A 187 3.03 11.50 -23.50
C ALA A 187 1.78 11.98 -24.26
N ASP A 188 0.71 12.33 -23.56
CA ASP A 188 -0.49 12.92 -24.16
C ASP A 188 -0.17 14.23 -24.87
N ILE A 189 0.63 15.09 -24.23
CA ILE A 189 1.12 16.34 -24.85
C ILE A 189 1.95 16.02 -26.10
N ALA A 190 2.83 15.03 -26.04
CA ALA A 190 3.67 14.65 -27.18
C ALA A 190 2.85 14.11 -28.37
N ALA A 191 1.87 13.25 -28.10
CA ALA A 191 0.95 12.72 -29.10
C ALA A 191 0.12 13.86 -29.73
N THR A 192 -0.38 14.77 -28.89
CA THR A 192 -1.11 15.97 -29.33
C THR A 192 -0.28 16.84 -30.27
N ILE A 193 0.98 17.15 -29.93
CA ILE A 193 1.88 17.94 -30.78
C ILE A 193 2.17 17.21 -32.11
N ALA A 194 2.32 15.89 -32.06
CA ALA A 194 2.63 15.07 -33.23
C ALA A 194 1.39 14.72 -34.08
N ASN A 195 0.18 15.12 -33.67
CA ASN A 195 -1.09 14.71 -34.27
C ASN A 195 -1.27 13.17 -34.37
N VAL A 196 -0.76 12.44 -33.37
CA VAL A 196 -0.85 10.98 -33.26
C VAL A 196 -1.99 10.62 -32.30
N PRO A 197 -2.69 9.47 -32.47
CA PRO A 197 -3.68 9.00 -31.50
C PRO A 197 -3.13 9.00 -30.07
N LEU A 198 -3.97 9.44 -29.13
CA LEU A 198 -3.64 9.49 -27.71
C LEU A 198 -3.31 8.09 -27.17
N PRO A 199 -2.34 7.98 -26.25
CA PRO A 199 -2.07 6.75 -25.52
C PRO A 199 -3.30 6.22 -24.77
N SER A 200 -3.30 4.94 -24.42
CA SER A 200 -4.44 4.32 -23.76
C SER A 200 -4.71 4.90 -22.36
N PHE A 201 -5.93 5.37 -22.12
CA PHE A 201 -6.40 5.90 -20.83
C PHE A 201 -6.26 4.91 -19.66
N ASN A 202 -6.22 3.61 -19.93
CA ASN A 202 -6.12 2.56 -18.91
C ASN A 202 -4.83 2.68 -18.06
N GLU A 203 -3.71 3.08 -18.66
CA GLU A 203 -2.44 3.23 -17.92
C GLU A 203 -2.53 4.40 -16.93
N GLU A 204 -3.09 5.53 -17.37
CA GLU A 204 -3.30 6.72 -16.55
C GLU A 204 -4.19 6.43 -15.33
N VAL A 205 -5.33 5.76 -15.54
CA VAL A 205 -6.26 5.39 -14.47
C VAL A 205 -5.56 4.54 -13.41
N SER A 206 -4.71 3.59 -13.83
CA SER A 206 -3.97 2.72 -12.92
C SER A 206 -3.04 3.51 -11.98
N HIS A 207 -2.36 4.55 -12.48
CA HIS A 207 -1.49 5.41 -11.68
C HIS A 207 -2.31 6.21 -10.67
N VAL A 208 -3.44 6.77 -11.12
CA VAL A 208 -4.36 7.55 -10.27
C VAL A 208 -4.95 6.71 -9.13
N ASP A 209 -5.32 5.46 -9.39
CA ASP A 209 -5.84 4.56 -8.37
C ASP A 209 -4.80 4.23 -7.29
N ILE A 210 -3.54 4.11 -7.68
CA ILE A 210 -2.43 3.91 -6.72
C ILE A 210 -2.19 5.16 -5.89
N ILE A 211 -2.22 6.35 -6.51
CA ILE A 211 -2.14 7.63 -5.77
C ILE A 211 -3.26 7.70 -4.73
N ARG A 212 -4.51 7.41 -5.12
CA ARG A 212 -5.69 7.47 -4.24
C ARG A 212 -5.63 6.44 -3.10
N SER A 213 -5.18 5.22 -3.37
CA SER A 213 -5.08 4.16 -2.36
C SER A 213 -3.99 4.42 -1.32
N PHE A 214 -2.86 5.01 -1.72
CA PHE A 214 -1.77 5.33 -0.80
C PHE A 214 -1.90 6.70 -0.11
N GLN A 215 -2.69 7.62 -0.65
CA GLN A 215 -2.96 8.92 -0.05
C GLN A 215 -3.42 8.90 1.42
N PRO A 216 -4.42 8.10 1.83
CA PRO A 216 -4.84 8.04 3.23
C PRO A 216 -3.82 7.35 4.16
N LEU A 217 -2.81 6.67 3.59
CA LEU A 217 -1.71 6.06 4.33
C LEU A 217 -0.56 7.05 4.59
N LEU A 218 -0.58 8.24 3.99
CA LEU A 218 0.46 9.25 4.19
C LEU A 218 0.47 9.79 5.62
N PRO A 219 1.65 10.12 6.18
CA PRO A 219 1.73 10.84 7.44
C PRO A 219 0.94 12.16 7.39
N LYS A 220 0.27 12.52 8.49
CA LYS A 220 -0.53 13.77 8.59
C LYS A 220 0.26 15.01 8.16
N LYS A 221 1.57 15.05 8.43
CA LYS A 221 2.47 16.15 8.03
C LYS A 221 2.61 16.35 6.52
N TYR A 222 2.38 15.31 5.73
CA TYR A 222 2.50 15.33 4.26
C TYR A 222 1.16 15.32 3.54
N LEU A 223 0.10 14.83 4.18
CA LEU A 223 -1.21 14.60 3.56
C LEU A 223 -1.77 15.83 2.82
N SER A 224 -1.79 17.00 3.48
CA SER A 224 -2.33 18.23 2.88
C SER A 224 -1.53 18.69 1.66
N LEU A 225 -0.20 18.63 1.73
CA LEU A 225 0.67 19.01 0.61
C LEU A 225 0.51 18.04 -0.55
N ALA A 226 0.53 16.73 -0.27
CA ALA A 226 0.31 15.69 -1.27
C ALA A 226 -1.05 15.84 -1.98
N LEU A 227 -2.13 16.11 -1.22
CA LEU A 227 -3.46 16.41 -1.79
C LEU A 227 -3.42 17.59 -2.76
N ARG A 228 -2.79 18.70 -2.37
CA ARG A 228 -2.70 19.91 -3.20
C ARG A 228 -1.85 19.70 -4.45
N ILE A 229 -0.75 18.96 -4.35
CA ILE A 229 0.07 18.61 -5.52
C ILE A 229 -0.76 17.77 -6.49
N PHE A 230 -1.39 16.69 -6.01
CA PHE A 230 -2.20 15.82 -6.86
C PHE A 230 -3.40 16.55 -7.48
N SER A 231 -4.11 17.38 -6.72
CA SER A 231 -5.25 18.15 -7.26
C SER A 231 -4.81 19.12 -8.35
N ASN A 232 -3.67 19.81 -8.16
CA ASN A 232 -3.16 20.74 -9.15
C ASN A 232 -2.72 20.02 -10.44
N ILE A 233 -2.03 18.88 -10.34
CA ILE A 233 -1.64 18.11 -11.53
C ILE A 233 -2.86 17.55 -12.26
N ARG A 234 -3.87 17.07 -11.52
CA ARG A 234 -5.13 16.61 -12.12
C ARG A 234 -5.89 17.76 -12.80
N ASN A 235 -5.97 18.92 -12.15
CA ASN A 235 -6.63 20.10 -12.72
C ASN A 235 -5.88 20.64 -13.95
N LEU A 236 -4.55 20.58 -13.93
CA LEU A 236 -3.70 20.87 -15.07
C LEU A 236 -4.05 19.96 -16.26
N GLN A 237 -4.16 18.65 -16.03
CA GLN A 237 -4.57 17.71 -17.10
C GLN A 237 -5.96 18.05 -17.66
N PHE A 238 -6.95 18.30 -16.79
CA PHE A 238 -8.28 18.73 -17.23
C PHE A 238 -8.24 20.03 -18.04
N ALA A 239 -7.41 20.99 -17.62
CA ALA A 239 -7.26 22.26 -18.35
C ALA A 239 -6.58 22.04 -19.71
N LEU A 240 -5.54 21.19 -19.79
CA LEU A 240 -4.90 20.83 -21.06
C LEU A 240 -5.87 20.14 -22.03
N ASN A 241 -6.67 19.19 -21.55
CA ASN A 241 -7.67 18.51 -22.37
C ASN A 241 -8.72 19.49 -22.93
N ASN A 242 -9.03 20.57 -22.21
CA ASN A 242 -9.93 21.62 -22.69
C ASN A 242 -9.24 22.61 -23.65
N ILE A 243 -7.94 22.86 -23.49
CA ILE A 243 -7.14 23.70 -24.42
C ILE A 243 -7.04 23.04 -25.80
N TYR A 244 -7.11 21.71 -25.89
CA TYR A 244 -7.13 21.00 -27.17
C TYR A 244 -8.24 21.48 -28.12
N TYR A 245 -9.36 21.96 -27.57
CA TYR A 245 -10.47 22.54 -28.36
C TYR A 245 -10.27 24.01 -28.72
N GLN A 246 -9.18 24.65 -28.25
CA GLN A 246 -8.74 25.98 -28.64
C GLN A 246 -7.54 25.87 -29.61
N GLU A 247 -7.21 26.95 -30.32
CA GLU A 247 -6.07 26.96 -31.24
C GLU A 247 -4.78 26.41 -30.59
N LEU A 248 -4.20 25.39 -31.24
CA LEU A 248 -3.01 24.69 -30.74
C LEU A 248 -1.78 25.61 -30.81
N ASN A 249 -1.26 26.03 -29.66
CA ASN A 249 0.03 26.73 -29.57
C ASN A 249 1.18 25.75 -29.24
N PRO A 250 1.91 25.21 -30.24
CA PRO A 250 2.92 24.17 -30.01
C PRO A 250 4.08 24.61 -29.11
N ILE A 251 4.39 25.91 -29.09
CA ILE A 251 5.44 26.48 -28.22
C ILE A 251 5.00 26.39 -26.75
N PHE A 252 3.73 26.72 -26.47
CA PHE A 252 3.17 26.57 -25.12
C PHE A 252 3.17 25.11 -24.67
N TRP A 253 2.63 24.20 -25.50
CA TRP A 253 2.54 22.77 -25.17
C TRP A 253 3.93 22.14 -24.94
N SER A 254 4.91 22.45 -25.79
CA SER A 254 6.29 21.98 -25.61
C SER A 254 6.94 22.52 -24.33
N SER A 255 6.72 23.79 -23.99
CA SER A 255 7.17 24.36 -22.71
C SER A 255 6.55 23.65 -21.51
N ILE A 256 5.23 23.40 -21.50
CA ILE A 256 4.58 22.67 -20.41
C ILE A 256 5.15 21.25 -20.27
N LYS A 257 5.33 20.52 -21.38
CA LYS A 257 5.95 19.19 -21.36
C LYS A 257 7.35 19.22 -20.77
N GLN A 258 8.18 20.19 -21.15
CA GLN A 258 9.54 20.33 -20.63
C GLN A 258 9.54 20.60 -19.11
N HIS A 259 8.66 21.45 -18.61
CA HIS A 259 8.56 21.77 -17.19
C HIS A 259 7.96 20.62 -16.36
N LEU A 260 7.02 19.84 -16.91
CA LEU A 260 6.54 18.60 -16.29
C LEU A 260 7.66 17.56 -16.20
N HIS A 261 8.47 17.41 -17.25
CA HIS A 261 9.64 16.55 -17.24
C HIS A 261 10.66 16.99 -16.18
N TYR A 262 10.95 18.29 -16.11
CA TYR A 262 11.82 18.88 -15.11
C TYR A 262 11.31 18.61 -13.68
N PHE A 263 9.99 18.76 -13.48
CA PHE A 263 9.33 18.45 -12.21
C PHE A 263 9.52 16.98 -11.82
N ARG A 264 9.29 16.06 -12.76
CA ARG A 264 9.42 14.61 -12.54
C ARG A 264 10.85 14.20 -12.16
N LEU A 265 11.86 14.79 -12.80
CA LEU A 265 13.27 14.57 -12.45
C LEU A 265 13.61 15.04 -11.03
N HIS A 266 13.08 16.19 -10.62
CA HIS A 266 13.24 16.71 -9.25
C HIS A 266 12.52 15.85 -8.21
N MET A 267 11.35 15.31 -8.57
CA MET A 267 10.66 14.33 -7.74
C MET A 267 11.49 13.08 -7.49
N ASP A 268 12.23 12.58 -8.49
CA ASP A 268 13.02 11.35 -8.34
C ASP A 268 14.15 11.56 -7.33
N LYS A 269 14.85 12.70 -7.48
CA LYS A 269 15.96 13.13 -6.61
C LYS A 269 15.53 13.66 -5.25
N GLN A 270 14.23 13.87 -5.02
CA GLN A 270 13.68 14.51 -3.81
C GLN A 270 14.14 15.95 -3.58
N ASN A 271 14.46 16.67 -4.66
CA ASN A 271 15.01 18.01 -4.58
C ASN A 271 13.93 19.09 -4.78
N PRO A 272 14.06 20.25 -4.12
CA PRO A 272 13.27 21.42 -4.46
C PRO A 272 13.63 21.91 -5.87
N ILE A 273 12.69 22.63 -6.48
CA ILE A 273 12.76 23.18 -7.83
C ILE A 273 12.94 24.69 -7.71
N ASP A 274 13.87 25.27 -8.48
CA ASP A 274 13.92 26.71 -8.62
C ASP A 274 12.79 27.19 -9.55
N LEU A 275 11.88 27.99 -9.01
CA LEU A 275 10.74 28.50 -9.76
C LEU A 275 11.14 29.64 -10.71
N SER A 276 12.31 30.26 -10.51
CA SER A 276 12.80 31.35 -11.38
C SER A 276 13.22 30.85 -12.76
N GLU A 277 13.60 29.57 -12.87
CA GLU A 277 13.96 28.91 -14.13
C GLU A 277 12.73 28.54 -14.98
N ILE A 278 11.52 28.71 -14.45
CA ILE A 278 10.28 28.29 -15.10
C ILE A 278 9.72 29.43 -15.93
N ILE A 279 9.92 29.35 -17.24
CA ILE A 279 9.47 30.36 -18.19
C ILE A 279 8.39 29.76 -19.10
N ILE A 280 7.15 30.19 -18.89
CA ILE A 280 5.97 29.81 -19.67
C ILE A 280 5.31 31.09 -20.16
N ASN A 281 5.04 31.17 -21.47
CA ASN A 281 4.43 32.34 -22.11
C ASN A 281 2.97 32.01 -22.51
N PRO A 282 2.00 32.16 -21.59
CA PRO A 282 0.59 31.92 -21.89
C PRO A 282 -0.01 33.06 -22.71
N SER A 283 -0.87 32.72 -23.68
CA SER A 283 -1.63 33.69 -24.48
C SER A 283 -3.12 33.71 -24.14
N THR A 284 -3.69 32.57 -23.70
CA THR A 284 -5.12 32.46 -23.38
C THR A 284 -5.35 32.28 -21.89
N ARG A 285 -6.57 32.60 -21.41
CA ARG A 285 -6.96 32.40 -20.00
C ARG A 285 -6.78 30.97 -19.52
N LEU A 286 -7.04 29.97 -20.37
CA LEU A 286 -6.81 28.57 -20.02
C LEU A 286 -5.31 28.25 -19.89
N GLN A 287 -4.46 28.83 -20.75
CA GLN A 287 -3.00 28.67 -20.64
C GLN A 287 -2.44 29.28 -19.35
N TYR A 288 -2.96 30.44 -18.91
CA TYR A 288 -2.65 31.00 -17.59
C TYR A 288 -3.04 30.05 -16.45
N LEU A 289 -4.22 29.44 -16.52
CA LEU A 289 -4.65 28.46 -15.52
C LEU A 289 -3.74 27.23 -15.46
N VAL A 290 -3.32 26.71 -16.62
CA VAL A 290 -2.37 25.59 -16.69
C VAL A 290 -1.05 25.96 -16.02
N GLN A 291 -0.51 27.14 -16.32
CA GLN A 291 0.70 27.65 -15.66
C GLN A 291 0.51 27.76 -14.14
N ASP A 292 -0.59 28.34 -13.68
CA ASP A 292 -0.88 28.51 -12.25
C ASP A 292 -0.96 27.16 -11.52
N TYR A 293 -1.60 26.16 -12.12
CA TYR A 293 -1.65 24.82 -11.54
C TYR A 293 -0.28 24.17 -11.48
N LEU A 294 0.53 24.28 -12.53
CA LEU A 294 1.89 23.73 -12.57
C LEU A 294 2.78 24.36 -11.49
N LEU A 295 2.85 25.69 -11.47
CA LEU A 295 3.63 26.44 -10.48
C LEU A 295 3.15 26.17 -9.06
N SER A 296 1.84 26.08 -8.86
CA SER A 296 1.27 25.72 -7.56
C SER A 296 1.66 24.31 -7.13
N ALA A 297 1.64 23.32 -8.03
CA ALA A 297 2.11 21.97 -7.73
C ALA A 297 3.58 21.96 -7.29
N MET A 298 4.44 22.69 -8.01
CA MET A 298 5.88 22.79 -7.71
C MET A 298 6.16 23.53 -6.39
N ARG A 299 5.42 24.60 -6.07
CA ARG A 299 5.53 25.28 -4.76
C ARG A 299 5.20 24.34 -3.60
N HIS A 300 4.12 23.55 -3.74
CA HIS A 300 3.75 22.57 -2.72
C HIS A 300 4.79 21.43 -2.62
N TRP A 301 5.37 21.01 -3.75
CA TRP A 301 6.49 20.07 -3.76
C TRP A 301 7.72 20.61 -3.03
N ASN A 302 8.12 21.85 -3.29
CA ASN A 302 9.23 22.50 -2.57
C ASN A 302 9.00 22.55 -1.06
N THR A 303 7.75 22.79 -0.66
CA THR A 303 7.36 22.76 0.77
C THR A 303 7.44 21.35 1.34
N LEU A 304 7.13 20.33 0.54
CA LEU A 304 7.21 18.93 0.91
C LEU A 304 8.68 18.48 1.07
N CYS A 305 9.59 18.90 0.19
CA CYS A 305 11.03 18.63 0.29
C CYS A 305 11.68 19.22 1.56
N LYS A 306 11.12 20.30 2.11
CA LYS A 306 11.64 20.96 3.33
C LYS A 306 11.20 20.28 4.64
N ARG A 307 10.42 19.18 4.61
CA ARG A 307 9.75 18.56 5.79
C ARG A 307 10.07 17.08 6.03
#